data_AF-A0A0D0SKC9-F1
#
_entry.id   AF-A0A0D0SKC9-F1
#
_cell.length_a   1.000
_cell.length_b   1.000
_cell.length_c   1.000
_cell.angle_alpha   90.00
_cell.angle_beta   90.00
_cell.angle_gamma   90.00
#
_symmetry.space_group_name_H-M   'P 1'
#
loop_
_entity.id
_entity.type
_entity.pdbx_description
1 polymer ?
#
loop_
_entity_poly.entity_id
_entity_poly.type
_entity_poly.pdbx_seq_one_letter_code
_entity_poly.pdbx_strand_id
1 'polypeptide(L)'
;MRKARMRIYDQRHQEWLELVARRTAQEVVAVMEADFLKYKNPIKMLDIVVTNGNTTLTLPLFVDSVKMDKLAQNYEVPVDEYEASIIEQVKDMLRASAEQKGFNQTAKSYLIESDYFKRFTQSMLPADFAVIIEVDGQEHFYTSSYNISIDLTNEPNVSVAHTNFKVSYVFNDHALEQYSYLSEQRKVN
;
A
#
# COMPACT_ATOMS: atom_id res chain seq x y z
N MET A 1 9.51 13.77 25.10
CA MET A 1 9.21 12.41 24.60
C MET A 1 8.93 11.48 25.76
N ARG A 2 7.69 11.00 25.94
CA ARG A 2 7.38 9.96 26.93
C ARG A 2 7.58 8.60 26.25
N LYS A 3 8.64 7.89 26.63
CA LYS A 3 8.83 6.47 26.28
C LYS A 3 7.60 5.69 26.74
N ALA A 4 7.02 4.84 25.90
CA ALA A 4 5.97 3.92 26.32
C ALA A 4 6.51 3.06 27.47
N ARG A 5 5.88 3.18 28.65
CA ARG A 5 6.28 2.45 29.88
C ARG A 5 5.27 1.36 30.11
N MET A 6 5.59 0.15 29.67
CA MET A 6 4.79 -1.03 29.99
C MET A 6 5.07 -1.43 31.44
N ARG A 7 4.01 -1.60 32.24
CA ARG A 7 4.12 -2.07 33.64
C ARG A 7 3.44 -3.42 33.75
N ILE A 8 4.12 -4.38 34.38
CA ILE A 8 3.54 -5.68 34.71
C ILE A 8 3.49 -5.84 36.22
N TYR A 9 2.47 -6.52 36.72
CA TYR A 9 2.34 -6.79 38.15
C TYR A 9 2.98 -8.15 38.47
N ASP A 10 4.05 -8.15 39.29
CA ASP A 10 4.65 -9.38 39.79
C ASP A 10 3.88 -9.85 41.03
N GLN A 11 3.07 -10.90 40.87
CA GLN A 11 2.29 -11.48 41.96
C GLN A 11 3.15 -12.15 43.04
N ARG A 12 4.38 -12.56 42.74
CA ARG A 12 5.27 -13.21 43.73
C ARG A 12 5.88 -12.20 44.69
N HIS A 13 6.19 -11.01 44.19
CA HIS A 13 6.78 -9.93 44.98
C HIS A 13 5.78 -8.81 45.33
N GLN A 14 4.53 -8.92 44.87
CA GLN A 14 3.43 -7.98 45.09
C GLN A 14 3.78 -6.53 44.71
N GLU A 15 4.50 -6.36 43.60
CA GLU A 15 4.95 -5.05 43.12
C GLU A 15 4.70 -4.83 41.62
N TRP A 16 4.56 -3.56 41.25
CA TRP A 16 4.42 -3.13 39.85
C TRP A 16 5.80 -2.84 39.26
N LEU A 17 6.29 -3.75 38.41
CA LEU A 17 7.58 -3.60 37.74
C LEU A 17 7.44 -2.75 36.49
N GLU A 18 8.27 -1.72 36.38
CA GLU A 18 8.40 -0.92 35.17
C GLU A 18 9.38 -1.62 34.21
N LEU A 19 8.89 -2.07 33.05
CA LEU A 19 9.75 -2.68 32.03
C LEU A 19 10.53 -1.58 31.32
N VAL A 20 11.76 -1.35 31.79
CA VAL A 20 12.77 -0.63 31.01
C VAL A 20 13.32 -1.63 29.99
N ALA A 21 13.09 -1.37 28.71
CA ALA A 21 13.57 -2.21 27.61
C ALA A 21 15.08 -2.53 27.79
N ARG A 22 15.40 -3.79 28.14
CA ARG A 22 16.76 -4.33 28.17
C ARG A 22 17.35 -4.35 26.75
N ARG A 23 18.68 -4.47 26.59
CA ARG A 23 19.35 -4.72 25.30
C ARG A 23 18.65 -5.82 24.48
N THR A 24 18.16 -6.87 25.15
CA THR A 24 17.36 -7.95 24.55
C THR A 24 16.12 -7.46 23.81
N ALA A 25 15.43 -6.42 24.29
CA ALA A 25 14.28 -5.84 23.59
C ALA A 25 14.69 -5.05 22.34
N GLN A 26 15.85 -4.40 22.35
CA GLN A 26 16.40 -3.73 21.16
C GLN A 26 16.85 -4.75 20.12
N GLU A 27 17.49 -5.84 20.55
CA GLU A 27 17.87 -6.95 19.69
C GLU A 27 16.64 -7.65 19.09
N VAL A 28 15.58 -7.86 19.89
CA VAL A 28 14.31 -8.43 19.39
C VAL A 28 13.66 -7.49 18.37
N VAL A 29 13.57 -6.20 18.65
CA VAL A 29 13.03 -5.22 17.68
C VAL A 29 13.88 -5.19 16.41
N ALA A 30 15.21 -5.21 16.52
CA ALA A 30 16.10 -5.23 15.37
C ALA A 30 15.94 -6.51 14.53
N VAL A 31 15.76 -7.67 15.15
CA VAL A 31 15.49 -8.93 14.45
C VAL A 31 14.12 -8.90 13.78
N MET A 32 13.09 -8.40 14.46
CA MET A 32 11.74 -8.25 13.90
C MET A 32 11.73 -7.28 12.72
N GLU A 33 12.43 -6.16 12.84
CA GLU A 33 12.58 -5.18 11.77
C GLU A 33 13.34 -5.81 10.60
N ALA A 34 14.47 -6.49 10.85
CA ALA A 34 15.23 -7.17 9.80
C ALA A 34 14.40 -8.23 9.07
N ASP A 35 13.60 -9.02 9.79
CA ASP A 35 12.71 -10.02 9.18
C ASP A 35 11.57 -9.35 8.40
N PHE A 36 11.00 -8.25 8.91
CA PHE A 36 10.01 -7.46 8.21
C PHE A 36 10.55 -6.86 6.91
N LEU A 37 11.75 -6.26 6.98
CA LEU A 37 12.45 -5.61 5.87
C LEU A 37 12.95 -6.60 4.81
N LYS A 38 13.20 -7.85 5.18
CA LYS A 38 13.73 -8.90 4.29
C LYS A 38 12.94 -9.06 2.99
N TYR A 39 11.65 -8.76 3.01
CA TYR A 39 10.74 -8.90 1.87
C TYR A 39 10.14 -7.56 1.41
N LYS A 40 10.69 -6.42 1.86
CA LYS A 40 10.26 -5.10 1.38
C LYS A 40 11.16 -4.64 0.24
N ASN A 41 10.53 -4.20 -0.83
CA ASN A 41 11.16 -3.65 -2.00
C ASN A 41 10.56 -2.27 -2.29
N PRO A 42 11.18 -1.45 -3.14
CA PRO A 42 10.58 -0.17 -3.52
C PRO A 42 9.14 -0.34 -4.03
N ILE A 43 8.27 0.57 -3.58
CA ILE A 43 6.88 0.60 -4.04
C ILE A 43 6.86 1.30 -5.40
N LYS A 44 6.16 0.69 -6.36
CA LYS A 44 5.82 1.31 -7.64
C LYS A 44 4.32 1.57 -7.71
N MET A 45 3.93 2.67 -8.32
CA MET A 45 2.53 2.97 -8.61
C MET A 45 2.23 2.74 -10.10
N LEU A 46 1.15 2.03 -10.37
CA LEU A 46 0.53 1.90 -11.69
C LEU A 46 -0.75 2.75 -11.71
N ASP A 47 -0.83 3.69 -12.63
CA ASP A 47 -1.96 4.62 -12.75
C ASP A 47 -3.03 4.04 -13.68
N ILE A 48 -4.10 3.50 -13.11
CA ILE A 48 -5.18 2.90 -13.89
C ILE A 48 -6.27 3.93 -14.14
N VAL A 49 -6.38 4.36 -15.39
CA VAL A 49 -7.40 5.33 -15.84
C VAL A 49 -8.31 4.68 -16.87
N VAL A 50 -9.61 4.72 -16.62
CA VAL A 50 -10.65 4.30 -17.57
C VAL A 50 -11.62 5.46 -17.76
N THR A 51 -11.92 5.80 -19.02
CA THR A 51 -12.89 6.84 -19.37
C THR A 51 -14.05 6.22 -20.12
N ASN A 52 -15.28 6.60 -19.75
CA ASN A 52 -16.51 6.23 -20.44
C ASN A 52 -17.43 7.46 -20.53
N GLY A 53 -17.60 7.98 -21.75
CA GLY A 53 -18.31 9.24 -21.98
C GLY A 53 -17.66 10.40 -21.21
N ASN A 54 -18.44 11.06 -20.35
CA ASN A 54 -17.98 12.18 -19.52
C ASN A 54 -17.43 11.76 -18.16
N THR A 55 -17.39 10.47 -17.85
CA THR A 55 -16.92 9.97 -16.55
C THR A 55 -15.56 9.30 -16.70
N THR A 56 -14.65 9.62 -15.79
CA THR A 56 -13.33 9.00 -15.67
C THR A 56 -13.21 8.35 -14.29
N LEU A 57 -12.81 7.08 -14.26
CA LEU A 57 -12.44 6.37 -13.04
C LEU A 57 -10.92 6.25 -13.01
N THR A 58 -10.35 6.63 -11.87
CA THR A 58 -8.92 6.52 -11.58
C THR A 58 -8.71 5.63 -10.38
N LEU A 59 -7.74 4.72 -10.49
CA LEU A 59 -7.43 3.72 -9.48
C LEU A 59 -5.90 3.54 -9.41
N PRO A 60 -5.20 4.24 -8.50
CA PRO A 60 -3.78 3.94 -8.26
C PRO A 60 -3.63 2.55 -7.64
N LEU A 61 -2.79 1.75 -8.29
CA LEU A 61 -2.40 0.42 -7.83
C LEU A 61 -0.93 0.45 -7.41
N PHE A 62 -0.66 0.12 -6.15
CA PHE A 62 0.71 0.01 -5.65
C PHE A 62 1.18 -1.43 -5.76
N VAL A 63 2.40 -1.65 -6.23
CA VAL A 63 2.99 -2.97 -6.44
C VAL A 63 4.44 -3.00 -5.93
N ASP A 64 4.92 -4.19 -5.58
CA ASP A 64 6.34 -4.42 -5.31
C ASP A 64 7.10 -4.43 -6.65
N SER A 65 7.97 -3.43 -6.86
CA SER A 65 8.67 -3.25 -8.13
C SER A 65 9.59 -4.43 -8.47
N VAL A 66 10.35 -4.92 -7.48
CA VAL A 66 11.31 -6.00 -7.68
C VAL A 66 10.59 -7.32 -7.93
N LYS A 67 9.46 -7.56 -7.26
CA LYS A 67 8.62 -8.74 -7.51
C LYS A 67 8.04 -8.71 -8.93
N MET A 68 7.56 -7.55 -9.37
CA MET A 68 7.06 -7.36 -10.73
C MET A 68 8.16 -7.63 -11.77
N ASP A 69 9.35 -7.09 -11.59
CA ASP A 69 10.49 -7.31 -12.51
C ASP A 69 10.87 -8.79 -12.58
N LYS A 70 10.90 -9.49 -11.44
CA LYS A 70 11.15 -10.94 -11.38
C LYS A 70 10.05 -11.73 -12.09
N LEU A 71 8.80 -11.34 -11.95
CA LEU A 71 7.69 -11.98 -12.66
C LEU A 71 7.84 -11.79 -14.17
N ALA A 72 8.11 -10.57 -14.64
CA ALA A 72 8.36 -10.28 -16.05
C ALA A 72 9.51 -11.15 -16.62
N GLN A 73 10.61 -11.27 -15.87
CA GLN A 73 11.73 -12.15 -16.22
C GLN A 73 11.33 -13.63 -16.28
N ASN A 74 10.55 -14.13 -15.31
CA ASN A 74 10.07 -15.51 -15.31
C ASN A 74 9.15 -15.83 -16.50
N TYR A 75 8.44 -14.82 -17.01
CA TYR A 75 7.60 -14.92 -18.21
C TYR A 75 8.35 -14.60 -19.50
N GLU A 76 9.65 -14.30 -19.43
CA GLU A 76 10.50 -13.93 -20.57
C GLU A 76 9.96 -12.73 -21.38
N VAL A 77 9.30 -11.79 -20.70
CA VAL A 77 8.75 -10.56 -21.31
C VAL A 77 9.49 -9.32 -20.79
N PRO A 78 9.60 -8.26 -21.60
CA PRO A 78 10.06 -6.95 -21.13
C PRO A 78 9.21 -6.44 -19.96
N VAL A 79 9.85 -5.72 -19.03
CA VAL A 79 9.18 -5.21 -17.81
C VAL A 79 8.04 -4.24 -18.15
N ASP A 80 8.25 -3.39 -19.14
CA ASP A 80 7.27 -2.42 -19.65
C ASP A 80 6.07 -3.11 -20.32
N GLU A 81 6.30 -4.19 -21.07
CA GLU A 81 5.23 -5.01 -21.63
C GLU A 81 4.44 -5.73 -20.53
N TYR A 82 5.12 -6.26 -19.51
CA TYR A 82 4.47 -6.88 -18.36
C TYR A 82 3.62 -5.85 -17.58
N GLU A 83 4.16 -4.67 -17.33
CA GLU A 83 3.44 -3.56 -16.69
C GLU A 83 2.19 -3.17 -17.50
N ALA A 84 2.32 -3.00 -18.81
CA ALA A 84 1.19 -2.70 -19.68
C ALA A 84 0.11 -3.80 -19.61
N SER A 85 0.52 -5.07 -19.55
CA SER A 85 -0.41 -6.20 -19.42
C SER A 85 -1.20 -6.17 -18.10
N ILE A 86 -0.53 -5.81 -16.99
CA ILE A 86 -1.15 -5.64 -15.68
C ILE A 86 -2.15 -4.47 -15.73
N ILE A 87 -1.76 -3.35 -16.33
CA ILE A 87 -2.63 -2.17 -16.47
C ILE A 87 -3.91 -2.53 -17.24
N GLU A 88 -3.79 -3.16 -18.41
CA GLU A 88 -4.96 -3.52 -19.21
C GLU A 88 -5.83 -4.56 -18.50
N GLN A 89 -5.24 -5.55 -17.83
CA GLN A 89 -5.99 -6.53 -17.05
C GLN A 89 -6.85 -5.84 -15.98
N VAL A 90 -6.29 -4.90 -15.23
CA VAL A 90 -7.04 -4.17 -14.19
C VAL A 90 -8.10 -3.25 -14.82
N LYS A 91 -7.82 -2.62 -15.97
CA LYS A 91 -8.84 -1.84 -16.70
C LYS A 91 -10.04 -2.71 -17.09
N ASP A 92 -9.79 -3.92 -17.57
CA ASP A 92 -10.86 -4.85 -17.94
C ASP A 92 -11.69 -5.29 -16.71
N MET A 93 -11.03 -5.58 -15.59
CA MET A 93 -11.75 -5.86 -14.33
C MET A 93 -12.59 -4.67 -13.86
N LEU A 94 -12.08 -3.44 -14.01
CA LEU A 94 -12.79 -2.22 -13.64
C LEU A 94 -13.97 -1.94 -14.57
N ARG A 95 -13.82 -2.14 -15.89
CA ARG A 95 -14.92 -2.06 -16.87
C ARG A 95 -16.02 -3.06 -16.53
N ALA A 96 -15.67 -4.32 -16.27
CA ALA A 96 -16.62 -5.36 -15.87
C ALA A 96 -17.35 -5.02 -14.56
N SER A 97 -16.65 -4.40 -13.60
CA SER A 97 -17.26 -3.92 -12.35
C SER A 97 -18.21 -2.74 -12.61
N ALA A 98 -17.83 -1.83 -13.50
CA ALA A 98 -18.63 -0.67 -13.89
C ALA A 98 -19.88 -1.04 -14.70
N GLU A 99 -19.82 -2.08 -15.53
CA GLU A 99 -21.00 -2.62 -16.21
C GLU A 99 -22.05 -3.11 -15.21
N GLN A 100 -21.62 -3.66 -14.07
CA GLN A 100 -22.52 -4.19 -13.03
C GLN A 100 -23.04 -3.12 -12.05
N LYS A 101 -22.23 -2.11 -11.72
CA LYS A 101 -22.55 -1.11 -10.68
C LYS A 101 -22.74 0.32 -11.19
N GLY A 102 -22.62 0.51 -12.50
CA GLY A 102 -22.52 1.80 -13.14
C GLY A 102 -21.09 2.33 -13.12
N PHE A 103 -20.74 3.16 -14.10
CA PHE A 103 -19.42 3.78 -14.23
C PHE A 103 -19.27 4.93 -13.24
N ASN A 104 -19.10 4.61 -11.95
CA ASN A 104 -19.02 5.52 -10.83
C ASN A 104 -18.16 4.93 -9.70
N GLN A 105 -18.14 5.58 -8.53
CA GLN A 105 -17.35 5.16 -7.38
C GLN A 105 -17.69 3.76 -6.86
N THR A 106 -18.95 3.34 -6.96
CA THR A 106 -19.40 2.00 -6.56
C THR A 106 -18.69 0.89 -7.35
N ALA A 107 -18.31 1.14 -8.61
CA ALA A 107 -17.55 0.18 -9.41
C ALA A 107 -16.17 -0.09 -8.84
N LYS A 108 -15.49 0.94 -8.34
CA LYS A 108 -14.18 0.81 -7.69
C LYS A 108 -14.28 0.00 -6.41
N SER A 109 -15.20 0.36 -5.52
CA SER A 109 -15.44 -0.40 -4.29
C SER A 109 -15.78 -1.87 -4.59
N TYR A 110 -16.63 -2.11 -5.58
CA TYR A 110 -17.00 -3.48 -5.98
C TYR A 110 -15.81 -4.29 -6.50
N LEU A 111 -14.93 -3.67 -7.31
CA LEU A 111 -13.70 -4.32 -7.78
C LEU A 111 -12.78 -4.67 -6.60
N ILE A 112 -12.51 -3.70 -5.72
CA ILE A 112 -11.59 -3.84 -4.59
C ILE A 112 -12.08 -4.93 -3.61
N GLU A 113 -13.39 -5.04 -3.44
CA GLU A 113 -14.00 -6.07 -2.59
C GLU A 113 -13.96 -7.47 -3.22
N SER A 114 -13.78 -7.56 -4.55
CA SER A 114 -13.80 -8.83 -5.26
C SER A 114 -12.62 -9.75 -4.89
N ASP A 115 -12.93 -11.03 -4.65
CA ASP A 115 -11.91 -12.04 -4.33
C ASP A 115 -10.87 -12.21 -5.45
N TYR A 116 -11.30 -12.02 -6.70
CA TYR A 116 -10.42 -12.13 -7.85
C TYR A 116 -9.36 -11.02 -7.84
N PHE A 117 -9.79 -9.77 -7.67
CA PHE A 117 -8.87 -8.64 -7.60
C PHE A 117 -7.97 -8.71 -6.37
N LYS A 118 -8.50 -9.19 -5.23
CA LYS A 118 -7.68 -9.46 -4.03
C LYS A 118 -6.58 -10.48 -4.33
N ARG A 119 -6.89 -11.64 -4.93
CA ARG A 119 -5.86 -12.65 -5.28
C ARG A 119 -4.83 -12.11 -6.27
N PHE A 120 -5.29 -11.36 -7.26
CA PHE A 120 -4.45 -10.72 -8.25
C PHE A 120 -3.42 -9.79 -7.58
N THR A 121 -3.88 -8.86 -6.73
CA THR A 121 -3.01 -7.91 -6.03
C THR A 121 -2.12 -8.58 -4.97
N GLN A 122 -2.56 -9.67 -4.34
CA GLN A 122 -1.75 -10.55 -3.48
C GLN A 122 -0.52 -11.13 -4.21
N SER A 123 -0.66 -11.38 -5.51
CA SER A 123 0.47 -11.86 -6.33
C SER A 123 1.53 -10.77 -6.52
N MET A 124 1.17 -9.50 -6.35
CA MET A 124 2.03 -8.33 -6.59
C MET A 124 2.53 -7.65 -5.32
N LEU A 125 1.94 -7.97 -4.15
CA LEU A 125 2.30 -7.37 -2.86
C LEU A 125 2.54 -8.44 -1.77
N PRO A 126 3.29 -8.14 -0.70
CA PRO A 126 3.38 -9.01 0.46
C PRO A 126 2.04 -9.09 1.22
N ALA A 127 1.72 -10.25 1.81
CA ALA A 127 0.44 -10.49 2.50
C ALA A 127 0.19 -9.61 3.74
N ASP A 128 1.28 -9.13 4.38
CA ASP A 128 1.23 -8.37 5.64
C ASP A 128 1.81 -6.96 5.46
N PHE A 129 1.27 -6.20 4.50
CA PHE A 129 1.72 -4.84 4.26
C PHE A 129 0.66 -3.83 4.73
N ALA A 130 1.03 -3.00 5.69
CA ALA A 130 0.30 -1.77 5.95
C ALA A 130 0.97 -0.65 5.16
N VAL A 131 0.18 0.25 4.59
CA VAL A 131 0.69 1.50 4.02
C VAL A 131 0.09 2.68 4.72
N ILE A 132 0.93 3.70 4.85
CA ILE A 132 0.49 5.04 5.15
C ILE A 132 0.56 5.84 3.87
N ILE A 133 -0.49 6.61 3.61
CA ILE A 133 -0.49 7.63 2.56
C ILE A 133 -0.44 8.96 3.26
N GLU A 134 0.58 9.75 2.97
CA GLU A 134 0.63 11.15 3.37
C GLU A 134 0.16 12.00 2.20
N VAL A 135 -0.87 12.82 2.39
CA VAL A 135 -1.40 13.75 1.40
C VAL A 135 -1.35 15.16 1.98
N ASP A 136 -0.58 16.06 1.36
CA ASP A 136 -0.40 17.45 1.81
C ASP A 136 -0.08 17.57 3.32
N GLY A 137 0.73 16.64 3.84
CA GLY A 137 1.14 16.58 5.25
C GLY A 137 0.12 15.93 6.20
N GLN A 138 -0.98 15.39 5.68
CA GLN A 138 -1.95 14.60 6.47
C GLN A 138 -1.74 13.11 6.22
N GLU A 139 -1.58 12.35 7.28
CA GLU A 139 -1.40 10.89 7.23
C GLU A 139 -2.74 10.15 7.25
N HIS A 140 -2.90 9.24 6.29
CA HIS A 140 -4.01 8.31 6.17
C HIS A 140 -3.47 6.88 6.24
N PHE A 141 -3.93 6.13 7.24
CA PHE A 141 -3.42 4.79 7.50
C PHE A 141 -4.33 3.72 6.89
N TYR A 142 -3.76 2.86 6.05
CA TYR A 142 -4.45 1.76 5.40
C TYR A 142 -3.72 0.45 5.74
N THR A 143 -4.31 -0.36 6.63
CA THR A 143 -3.78 -1.69 6.92
C THR A 143 -4.28 -2.70 5.90
N SER A 144 -3.41 -3.59 5.42
CA SER A 144 -3.92 -4.79 4.76
C SER A 144 -4.44 -5.73 5.84
N SER A 145 -5.73 -6.05 5.77
CA SER A 145 -6.07 -7.46 5.76
C SER A 145 -6.03 -8.02 4.34
N TYR A 146 -6.37 -7.28 3.26
CA TYR A 146 -6.35 -7.84 1.90
C TYR A 146 -6.14 -6.79 0.78
N ASN A 147 -4.87 -6.56 0.41
CA ASN A 147 -4.33 -5.97 -0.85
C ASN A 147 -4.89 -4.64 -1.37
N ILE A 148 -4.12 -3.58 -1.15
CA ILE A 148 -4.57 -2.19 -1.22
C ILE A 148 -4.55 -1.67 -2.66
N SER A 149 -5.72 -1.25 -3.13
CA SER A 149 -5.88 -0.30 -4.20
C SER A 149 -6.52 0.95 -3.60
N ILE A 150 -5.89 2.09 -3.81
CA ILE A 150 -6.26 3.34 -3.16
C ILE A 150 -7.06 4.12 -4.19
N ASP A 151 -8.10 4.82 -3.75
CA ASP A 151 -8.75 5.80 -4.60
C ASP A 151 -8.55 7.20 -4.02
N LEU A 152 -7.50 7.85 -4.48
CA LEU A 152 -7.17 9.21 -4.11
C LEU A 152 -8.19 10.23 -4.64
N THR A 153 -9.11 9.88 -5.56
CA THR A 153 -10.10 10.85 -6.08
C THR A 153 -11.31 11.05 -5.15
N ASN A 154 -11.52 10.15 -4.19
CA ASN A 154 -12.60 10.25 -3.20
C ASN A 154 -12.17 10.89 -1.88
N GLU A 155 -10.88 11.14 -1.70
CA GLU A 155 -10.41 11.92 -0.56
C GLU A 155 -10.81 13.38 -0.83
N PRO A 156 -11.57 14.04 0.07
CA PRO A 156 -12.29 15.28 -0.20
C PRO A 156 -11.41 16.47 -0.62
N ASN A 157 -10.08 16.35 -0.51
CA ASN A 157 -9.08 17.36 -0.87
C ASN A 157 -8.06 16.90 -1.93
N VAL A 158 -8.22 15.72 -2.54
CA VAL A 158 -7.13 15.10 -3.31
C VAL A 158 -7.51 15.01 -4.79
N SER A 159 -6.82 15.81 -5.61
CA SER A 159 -6.81 15.64 -7.06
C SER A 159 -5.50 14.99 -7.44
N VAL A 160 -5.53 13.75 -7.95
CA VAL A 160 -4.32 12.99 -8.33
C VAL A 160 -3.41 13.76 -9.29
N ALA A 161 -3.97 14.68 -10.09
CA ALA A 161 -3.21 15.51 -11.01
C ALA A 161 -2.44 16.68 -10.35
N HIS A 162 -2.80 17.09 -9.13
CA HIS A 162 -2.27 18.29 -8.47
C HIS A 162 -1.77 18.07 -7.04
N THR A 163 -1.83 16.84 -6.53
CA THR A 163 -1.50 16.54 -5.14
C THR A 163 -0.21 15.73 -5.04
N ASN A 164 0.68 16.17 -4.15
CA ASN A 164 1.83 15.40 -3.75
C ASN A 164 1.40 14.42 -2.66
N PHE A 165 1.71 13.15 -2.86
CA PHE A 165 1.47 12.12 -1.87
C PHE A 165 2.67 11.19 -1.74
N LYS A 166 2.84 10.65 -0.55
CA LYS A 166 3.86 9.65 -0.23
C LYS A 166 3.19 8.37 0.25
N VAL A 167 3.61 7.23 -0.28
CA VAL A 167 3.14 5.92 0.18
C VAL A 167 4.32 5.16 0.76
N SER A 168 4.21 4.70 2.00
CA SER A 168 5.30 3.98 2.69
C SER A 168 4.78 2.73 3.38
N TYR A 169 5.61 1.68 3.48
CA TYR A 169 5.31 0.58 4.40
C TYR A 169 5.31 1.06 5.85
N VAL A 170 4.51 0.42 6.69
CA VAL A 170 4.46 0.70 8.13
C VAL A 170 4.98 -0.48 8.94
N PHE A 171 5.91 -0.20 9.86
CA PHE A 171 6.42 -1.14 10.86
C PHE A 171 6.29 -0.52 12.25
N ASN A 172 5.61 -1.21 13.18
CA ASN A 172 5.34 -0.71 14.53
C ASN A 172 4.85 0.76 14.56
N ASP A 173 3.83 1.06 13.75
CA ASP A 173 3.22 2.40 13.63
C ASP A 173 4.16 3.50 13.09
N HIS A 174 5.28 3.13 12.49
CA HIS A 174 6.23 4.05 11.86
C HIS A 174 6.40 3.78 10.37
N ALA A 175 6.45 4.85 9.58
CA ALA A 175 6.73 4.79 8.16
C ALA A 175 8.19 4.36 7.89
N LEU A 176 8.36 3.46 6.93
CA LEU A 176 9.66 3.06 6.42
C LEU A 176 10.03 3.90 5.20
N GLU A 177 10.60 5.08 5.44
CA GLU A 177 10.90 6.08 4.41
C GLU A 177 11.77 5.53 3.26
N GLN A 178 12.71 4.63 3.56
CA GLN A 178 13.59 4.03 2.54
C GLN A 178 12.85 3.12 1.53
N TYR A 179 11.61 2.74 1.79
CA TYR A 179 10.76 1.92 0.92
C TYR A 179 9.47 2.65 0.56
N SER A 180 9.58 3.96 0.32
CA SER A 180 8.45 4.82 -0.03
C SER A 180 8.36 5.08 -1.54
N TYR A 181 7.13 5.32 -2.00
CA TYR A 181 6.85 5.96 -3.27
C TYR A 181 6.49 7.42 -3.00
N LEU A 182 7.06 8.34 -3.79
CA LEU A 182 6.71 9.76 -3.76
C LEU A 182 6.10 10.13 -5.11
N SER A 183 4.89 10.71 -5.10
CA SER A 183 4.37 11.33 -6.31
C SER A 183 5.08 12.66 -6.52
N GLU A 184 5.73 12.80 -7.66
CA GLU A 184 6.22 14.10 -8.11
C GLU A 184 5.08 14.80 -8.85
N GLN A 185 4.91 16.11 -8.64
CA GLN A 185 4.00 16.92 -9.45
C GLN A 185 4.29 16.65 -10.93
N ARG A 186 3.34 16.03 -11.65
CA ARG A 186 3.34 16.13 -13.11
C ARG A 186 3.13 17.59 -13.43
N LYS A 187 4.20 18.34 -13.67
CA LYS A 187 4.11 19.62 -14.38
C LYS A 187 3.49 19.29 -15.72
N VAL A 188 2.19 19.56 -15.85
CA VAL A 188 1.52 19.62 -17.14
C VAL A 188 2.18 20.77 -17.87
N ASN A 189 3.06 20.44 -18.82
CA ASN A 189 3.56 21.40 -19.80
C ASN A 189 2.48 21.64 -20.86
#